data_AF-A0A1V8UFQ7-F1
#
_entry.id   AF-A0A1V8UFQ7-F1
#
_cell.length_a   1.000
_cell.length_b   1.000
_cell.length_c   1.000
_cell.angle_alpha   90.00
_cell.angle_beta   90.00
_cell.angle_gamma   90.00
#
_symmetry.space_group_name_H-M   'P 1'
#
loop_
_entity.id
_entity.type
_entity.pdbx_description
1 polymer ?
#
loop_
_entity_poly.entity_id
_entity_poly.type
_entity_poly.pdbx_seq_one_letter_code
_entity_poly.pdbx_strand_id
1 'polypeptide(L)'
;MKVGKPVSKRVTVRLRHKIQKSSSAKQKKERRSAKKDVTWTSRLKKDPGIPKSFPFRDQVLAEVEDTKRRREEEQMAKRDAAKARRAGTAVEDAGMGSAGAAANGIVDGEDAEDGDEEMEDKG
;
A
#
# COMPACT_ATOMS: atom_id res chain seq x y z
N MET A 1 -23.98 -32.08 -40.57
CA MET A 1 -22.67 -32.29 -39.92
C MET A 1 -22.77 -33.50 -39.01
N LYS A 2 -21.87 -34.49 -39.12
CA LYS A 2 -21.92 -35.68 -38.27
C LYS A 2 -21.32 -35.35 -36.91
N VAL A 3 -22.17 -35.33 -35.88
CA VAL A 3 -21.74 -35.04 -34.50
C VAL A 3 -20.93 -36.23 -33.99
N GLY A 4 -19.75 -35.96 -33.43
CA GLY A 4 -18.85 -36.99 -32.89
C GLY A 4 -19.41 -37.69 -31.65
N LYS A 5 -18.76 -38.78 -31.24
CA LYS A 5 -19.12 -39.48 -30.00
C LYS A 5 -18.98 -38.52 -28.81
N PRO A 6 -20.01 -38.36 -27.95
CA PRO A 6 -19.95 -37.44 -26.83
C PRO A 6 -18.93 -37.91 -25.80
N VAL A 7 -18.05 -37.01 -25.37
CA VAL A 7 -17.09 -37.30 -24.29
C VAL A 7 -17.79 -37.20 -22.94
N SER A 8 -17.53 -38.18 -22.07
CA SER A 8 -18.08 -38.20 -20.72
C SER A 8 -17.53 -37.04 -19.87
N LYS A 9 -18.39 -36.38 -19.11
CA LYS A 9 -18.02 -35.36 -18.11
C LYS A 9 -17.43 -35.98 -16.83
N ARG A 10 -17.46 -37.32 -16.70
CA ARG A 10 -16.95 -38.03 -15.52
C ARG A 10 -15.42 -37.96 -15.50
N VAL A 11 -14.87 -37.55 -14.37
CA VAL A 11 -13.43 -37.47 -14.16
C VAL A 11 -12.96 -38.66 -13.32
N THR A 12 -11.91 -39.34 -13.77
CA THR A 12 -11.31 -40.42 -13.01
C THR A 12 -10.70 -39.90 -11.70
N VAL A 13 -10.74 -40.71 -10.65
CA VAL A 13 -10.16 -40.38 -9.33
C VAL A 13 -8.68 -39.97 -9.46
N ARG A 14 -7.92 -40.70 -10.30
CA ARG A 14 -6.52 -40.41 -10.62
C ARG A 14 -6.34 -38.98 -11.15
N LEU A 15 -7.20 -38.54 -12.08
CA LEU A 15 -7.10 -37.19 -12.65
C LEU A 15 -7.41 -36.11 -11.61
N ARG A 16 -8.42 -36.32 -10.75
CA ARG A 16 -8.74 -35.38 -9.66
C ARG A 16 -7.56 -35.18 -8.70
N HIS A 17 -6.96 -36.27 -8.21
CA HIS A 17 -5.80 -36.16 -7.32
C HIS A 17 -4.56 -35.60 -8.01
N LYS A 18 -4.36 -35.90 -9.30
CA LYS A 18 -3.27 -35.28 -10.08
C LYS A 18 -3.44 -33.76 -10.14
N ILE A 19 -4.63 -33.28 -10.47
CA ILE A 19 -4.96 -31.85 -10.53
C ILE A 19 -4.75 -31.17 -9.16
N GLN A 20 -5.21 -31.80 -8.09
CA GLN A 20 -5.04 -31.28 -6.72
C GLN A 20 -3.55 -31.15 -6.34
N LYS A 21 -2.76 -32.20 -6.59
CA LYS A 21 -1.31 -32.20 -6.33
C LYS A 21 -0.58 -31.18 -7.20
N SER A 22 -0.91 -31.05 -8.48
CA SER A 22 -0.29 -30.05 -9.36
C SER A 22 -0.67 -28.63 -8.96
N SER A 23 -1.92 -28.37 -8.58
CA SER A 23 -2.39 -27.06 -8.13
C SER A 23 -1.69 -26.63 -6.85
N SER A 24 -1.65 -27.51 -5.84
CA SER A 24 -0.93 -27.24 -4.59
C SER A 24 0.57 -27.02 -4.80
N ALA A 25 1.21 -27.78 -5.70
CA ALA A 25 2.60 -27.59 -6.06
C ALA A 25 2.83 -26.24 -6.76
N LYS A 26 1.94 -25.81 -7.66
CA LYS A 26 1.98 -24.48 -8.31
C LYS A 26 1.89 -23.37 -7.27
N GLN A 27 0.90 -23.42 -6.37
CA GLN A 27 0.74 -22.43 -5.30
C GLN A 27 1.96 -22.37 -4.36
N LYS A 28 2.55 -23.52 -4.02
CA LYS A 28 3.79 -23.57 -3.22
C LYS A 28 4.96 -22.90 -3.94
N LYS A 29 5.10 -23.11 -5.26
CA LYS A 29 6.14 -22.45 -6.07
C LYS A 29 5.89 -20.94 -6.17
N GLU A 30 4.66 -20.51 -6.42
CA GLU A 30 4.25 -19.10 -6.50
C GLU A 30 4.50 -18.36 -5.19
N ARG A 31 4.21 -18.97 -4.03
CA ARG A 31 4.57 -18.39 -2.72
C ARG A 31 6.08 -18.26 -2.50
N ARG A 32 6.88 -19.16 -3.09
CA ARG A 32 8.36 -19.09 -3.02
C ARG A 32 8.92 -18.06 -3.98
N SER A 33 8.35 -17.89 -5.17
CA SER A 33 8.77 -16.85 -6.13
C SER A 33 8.35 -15.46 -5.67
N ALA A 34 7.12 -15.29 -5.15
CA ALA A 34 6.61 -14.01 -4.66
C ALA A 34 7.46 -13.40 -3.54
N LYS A 35 8.13 -14.23 -2.73
CA LYS A 35 9.07 -13.76 -1.69
C LYS A 35 10.42 -13.32 -2.26
N LYS A 36 10.79 -13.79 -3.45
CA LYS A 36 12.07 -13.53 -4.12
C LYS A 36 11.95 -12.46 -5.20
N ASP A 37 10.75 -12.13 -5.64
CA ASP A 37 10.52 -11.09 -6.64
C ASP A 37 10.91 -9.71 -6.08
N VAL A 38 11.91 -9.09 -6.71
CA VAL A 38 12.40 -7.74 -6.39
C VAL A 38 11.29 -6.69 -6.55
N THR A 39 10.23 -6.98 -7.32
CA THR A 39 9.06 -6.11 -7.47
C THR A 39 8.27 -5.87 -6.17
N TRP A 40 8.53 -6.63 -5.09
CA TRP A 40 7.99 -6.29 -3.77
C TRP A 40 8.62 -5.00 -3.19
N THR A 41 9.80 -4.60 -3.68
CA THR A 41 10.53 -3.42 -3.17
C THR A 41 10.00 -2.09 -3.72
N SER A 42 9.34 -2.09 -4.89
CA SER A 42 8.65 -0.89 -5.37
C SER A 42 7.34 -0.72 -4.61
N ARG A 43 7.44 -0.11 -3.44
CA ARG A 43 6.37 0.07 -2.45
C ARG A 43 5.18 0.89 -3.00
N LEU A 44 5.39 1.63 -4.09
CA LEU A 44 4.36 2.44 -4.72
C LEU A 44 3.72 1.71 -5.90
N LYS A 45 2.44 1.35 -5.74
CA LYS A 45 1.61 0.86 -6.85
C LYS A 45 1.49 1.99 -7.88
N LYS A 46 1.67 1.68 -9.16
CA LYS A 46 1.40 2.64 -10.22
C LYS A 46 -0.11 2.81 -10.34
N ASP A 47 -0.60 4.00 -10.02
CA ASP A 47 -2.03 4.29 -10.14
C ASP A 47 -2.43 4.32 -11.63
N PRO A 48 -3.55 3.69 -12.01
CA PRO A 48 -4.01 3.65 -13.39
C PRO A 48 -4.50 5.01 -13.93
N GLY A 49 -4.50 6.08 -13.12
CA GLY A 49 -4.80 7.45 -13.52
C GLY A 49 -6.24 7.69 -13.97
N ILE A 50 -6.55 8.93 -14.37
CA ILE A 50 -7.86 9.30 -14.93
C ILE A 50 -7.86 8.99 -16.43
N PRO A 51 -8.77 8.13 -16.93
CA PRO A 51 -8.87 7.82 -18.35
C PRO A 51 -9.19 9.05 -19.22
N LYS A 52 -8.70 9.06 -20.49
CA LYS A 52 -8.99 10.13 -21.45
C LYS A 52 -10.45 10.18 -21.93
N SER A 53 -11.19 9.09 -21.79
CA SER A 53 -12.61 9.01 -22.17
C SER A 53 -13.53 9.75 -21.20
N PHE A 54 -13.04 10.22 -20.05
CA PHE A 54 -13.86 10.90 -19.07
C PHE A 54 -14.17 12.34 -19.54
N PRO A 55 -15.45 12.74 -19.67
CA PRO A 55 -15.84 14.04 -20.23
C PRO A 55 -15.28 15.26 -19.49
N PHE A 56 -14.98 15.14 -18.19
CA PHE A 56 -14.48 16.23 -17.36
C PHE A 56 -13.05 15.96 -16.86
N ARG A 57 -12.24 15.21 -17.61
CA ARG A 57 -10.86 14.86 -17.24
C ARG A 57 -10.04 16.11 -16.87
N ASP A 58 -10.16 17.15 -17.70
CA ASP A 58 -9.34 18.36 -17.55
C ASP A 58 -9.78 19.19 -16.33
N GLN A 59 -11.07 19.16 -15.98
CA GLN A 59 -11.58 19.81 -14.77
C GLN A 59 -11.09 19.09 -13.51
N VAL A 60 -11.10 17.75 -13.50
CA VAL A 60 -10.60 16.97 -12.37
C VAL A 60 -9.09 17.11 -12.21
N LEU A 61 -8.33 17.23 -13.30
CA LEU A 61 -6.90 17.50 -13.22
C LEU A 61 -6.61 18.88 -12.60
N ALA A 62 -7.35 19.91 -13.00
CA ALA A 62 -7.22 21.25 -12.42
C ALA A 62 -7.54 21.26 -10.92
N GLU A 63 -8.63 20.61 -10.49
CA GLU A 63 -8.97 20.50 -9.07
C GLU A 63 -7.89 19.75 -8.27
N VAL A 64 -7.30 18.70 -8.84
CA VAL A 64 -6.20 17.96 -8.21
C VAL A 64 -4.94 18.81 -8.07
N GLU A 65 -4.62 19.65 -9.05
CA GLU A 65 -3.48 20.60 -8.97
C GLU A 65 -3.69 21.64 -7.86
N ASP A 66 -4.89 22.22 -7.77
CA ASP A 66 -5.25 23.19 -6.75
C ASP A 66 -5.19 22.59 -5.34
N THR A 67 -5.73 21.37 -5.16
CA THR A 67 -5.65 20.67 -3.87
C THR A 67 -4.23 20.30 -3.48
N LYS A 68 -3.37 19.95 -4.44
CA LYS A 68 -1.96 19.66 -4.19
C LYS A 68 -1.20 20.91 -3.74
N ARG A 69 -1.40 22.04 -4.41
CA ARG A 69 -0.81 23.33 -4.05
C ARG A 69 -1.19 23.72 -2.62
N ARG A 70 -2.48 23.63 -2.27
CA ARG A 70 -2.95 23.91 -0.91
C ARG A 70 -2.31 23.01 0.15
N ARG A 71 -2.19 21.70 -0.14
CA ARG A 71 -1.54 20.75 0.78
C ARG A 71 -0.05 21.03 0.96
N GLU A 72 0.64 21.51 -0.07
CA GLU A 72 2.06 21.89 0.02
C GLU A 72 2.24 23.14 0.87
N GLU A 73 1.41 24.17 0.65
CA GLU A 73 1.38 25.39 1.46
C GLU A 73 1.08 25.08 2.94
N GLU A 74 0.08 24.23 3.22
CA GLU A 74 -0.24 23.79 4.59
C GLU A 74 0.89 22.96 5.23
N GLN A 75 1.59 22.12 4.45
CA GLN A 75 2.72 21.35 4.97
C GLN A 75 3.94 22.24 5.27
N MET A 76 4.22 23.24 4.44
CA MET A 76 5.28 24.22 4.73
C MET A 76 4.96 25.01 6.00
N ALA A 77 3.73 25.52 6.14
CA ALA A 77 3.30 26.21 7.35
C ALA A 77 3.42 25.34 8.61
N LYS A 78 3.05 24.04 8.51
CA LYS A 78 3.23 23.08 9.60
C LYS A 78 4.70 22.82 9.93
N ARG A 79 5.57 22.70 8.93
CA ARG A 79 7.02 22.53 9.12
C ARG A 79 7.63 23.76 9.78
N ASP A 80 7.24 24.96 9.37
CA ASP A 80 7.73 26.21 9.95
C ASP A 80 7.23 26.39 11.39
N ALA A 81 5.96 26.09 11.67
CA ALA A 81 5.40 26.08 13.02
C ALA A 81 6.09 25.03 13.92
N ALA A 82 6.36 23.82 13.41
CA ALA A 82 7.09 22.79 14.15
C ALA A 82 8.54 23.19 14.42
N LYS A 83 9.20 23.86 13.46
CA LYS A 83 10.56 24.37 13.61
C LYS A 83 10.62 25.51 14.63
N ALA A 84 9.65 26.43 14.64
CA ALA A 84 9.53 27.49 15.63
C ALA A 84 9.27 26.95 17.05
N ARG A 85 8.42 25.90 17.17
CA ARG A 85 8.19 25.21 18.45
C ARG A 85 9.44 24.48 18.95
N ARG A 86 10.24 23.87 18.06
CA ARG A 86 11.53 23.22 18.42
C ARG A 86 12.63 24.24 18.75
N ALA A 87 12.59 25.44 18.17
CA ALA A 87 13.57 26.51 18.40
C ALA A 87 13.34 27.32 19.70
N GLY A 88 12.32 26.99 20.50
CA GLY A 88 12.27 27.41 21.91
C GLY A 88 11.62 28.77 22.21
N THR A 89 10.59 29.18 21.46
CA THR A 89 9.69 30.26 21.92
C THR A 89 8.33 29.70 22.29
N ALA A 90 8.21 29.26 23.55
CA ALA A 90 6.91 29.13 24.20
C ALA A 90 6.40 30.55 24.52
N VAL A 91 5.42 31.00 23.75
CA VAL A 91 4.43 31.96 24.26
C VAL A 91 3.12 31.20 24.24
N GLU A 92 2.54 31.06 25.42
CA GLU A 92 1.27 30.39 25.63
C GLU A 92 0.16 31.09 24.84
N ASP A 93 -0.63 30.30 24.10
CA ASP A 93 -2.05 30.56 23.93
C ASP A 93 -2.82 29.23 23.89
N ALA A 94 -3.92 29.22 24.61
CA ALA A 94 -4.63 28.06 25.06
C ALA A 94 -5.75 27.64 24.09
N GLY A 95 -5.85 26.32 23.87
CA GLY A 95 -7.14 25.61 23.81
C GLY A 95 -8.11 25.90 22.67
N MET A 96 -8.22 24.96 21.71
CA MET A 96 -9.54 24.53 21.22
C MET A 96 -9.50 23.11 20.61
N GLY A 97 -10.15 22.18 21.31
CA GLY A 97 -11.05 21.21 20.69
C GLY A 97 -10.47 19.91 20.11
N SER A 98 -10.40 18.88 20.95
CA SER A 98 -10.59 17.51 20.48
C SER A 98 -12.07 17.26 20.16
N ALA A 99 -12.45 17.07 18.90
CA ALA A 99 -13.63 16.29 18.49
C ALA A 99 -13.73 16.18 16.96
N GLY A 100 -13.54 14.98 16.40
CA GLY A 100 -14.04 14.67 15.04
C GLY A 100 -13.23 13.70 14.19
N ALA A 101 -13.51 12.41 14.36
CA ALA A 101 -13.53 11.36 13.31
C ALA A 101 -12.21 10.91 12.63
N ALA A 102 -11.74 9.75 13.13
CA ALA A 102 -11.15 8.62 12.41
C ALA A 102 -11.04 8.67 10.87
N ALA A 103 -9.83 8.41 10.36
CA ALA A 103 -9.49 7.35 9.38
C ALA A 103 -8.30 7.74 8.49
N ASN A 104 -7.08 7.53 8.98
CA ASN A 104 -6.00 6.80 8.28
C ASN A 104 -4.71 6.97 9.07
N GLY A 105 -4.22 5.86 9.63
CA GLY A 105 -2.92 5.79 10.29
C GLY A 105 -1.81 6.08 9.29
N ILE A 106 -1.23 7.27 9.39
CA ILE A 106 0.16 7.49 9.00
C ILE A 106 0.96 7.16 10.25
N VAL A 107 1.51 5.95 10.22
CA VAL A 107 2.60 5.54 11.11
C VAL A 107 3.76 6.47 10.79
N ASP A 108 3.98 7.42 11.69
CA ASP A 108 5.13 8.30 11.74
C ASP A 108 6.37 7.40 11.84
N GLY A 109 7.05 7.24 10.71
CA GLY A 109 8.15 6.31 10.53
C GLY A 109 9.47 7.05 10.58
N GLU A 110 9.81 7.64 11.73
CA GLU A 110 11.14 8.22 11.96
C GLU A 110 11.36 8.52 13.46
N ASP A 111 11.54 7.46 14.24
CA ASP A 111 12.37 7.46 15.45
C ASP A 111 12.87 6.03 15.70
N ALA A 112 13.91 5.63 14.96
CA ALA A 112 14.65 4.40 15.20
C ALA A 112 16.07 4.79 15.63
N GLU A 113 16.16 5.47 16.77
CA GLU A 113 17.35 5.42 17.62
C GLU A 113 17.17 4.16 18.50
N ASP A 114 17.68 3.02 18.05
CA ASP A 114 17.93 1.91 18.96
C ASP A 114 19.33 1.37 18.65
N GLY A 115 20.27 1.85 19.46
CA GLY A 115 21.65 1.43 19.46
C GLY A 115 21.75 0.01 19.99
N ASP A 116 22.21 -0.88 19.13
CA ASP A 116 23.20 -1.91 19.42
C ASP A 116 23.30 -2.36 20.90
N GLU A 117 22.41 -3.26 21.33
CA GLU A 117 22.70 -4.14 22.47
C GLU A 117 22.87 -5.58 21.96
N GLU A 118 24.13 -6.01 21.88
CA GLU A 118 24.56 -7.38 21.66
C GLU A 118 23.93 -8.32 22.69
N MET A 119 23.07 -9.23 22.25
CA MET A 119 22.64 -10.36 23.07
C MET A 119 23.61 -11.52 22.85
N GLU A 120 24.60 -11.63 23.73
CA GLU A 120 25.47 -12.81 23.86
C GLU A 120 24.62 -14.06 24.13
N ASP A 121 24.67 -15.00 23.19
CA ASP A 121 24.12 -16.35 23.32
C ASP A 121 24.92 -17.15 24.35
N LYS A 122 24.28 -17.50 25.47
CA LYS A 122 24.84 -18.43 26.48
C LYS A 122 24.03 -19.72 26.52
N GLY A 123 24.69 -20.80 26.11
CA GLY A 123 24.62 -22.14 26.72
C GLY A 123 23.58 -23.10 26.18
#